data_AF-A0A2T3JAA4-F1
#
_entry.id   AF-A0A2T3JAA4-F1
#
_cell.length_a   1.000
_cell.length_b   1.000
_cell.length_c   1.000
_cell.angle_alpha   90.00
_cell.angle_beta   90.00
_cell.angle_gamma   90.00
#
_symmetry.space_group_name_H-M   'P 1'
#
loop_
_entity.id
_entity.type
_entity.pdbx_description
1 polymer ?
#
loop_
_entity_poly.entity_id
_entity_poly.type
_entity_poly.pdbx_seq_one_letter_code
_entity_poly.pdbx_strand_id
1 'polypeptide(L)'
;MNPVYDAFEQGAGFSVVEFAQMVAIIGMILITAWVLWVGWSVFRGLKNLKTDKVKLNTAMLRAMIIWLIINFILFTGVFTVNT
;
A
#
# COMPACT_ATOMS: atom_id res chain seq x y z
N MET A 1 8.18 -24.97 14.63
CA MET A 1 9.23 -24.02 14.24
C MET A 1 9.55 -24.27 12.79
N ASN A 2 9.39 -23.26 11.92
CA ASN A 2 9.56 -23.40 10.48
C ASN A 2 11.06 -23.23 10.16
N PRO A 3 11.76 -24.26 9.66
CA PRO A 3 13.22 -24.22 9.46
C PRO A 3 13.67 -23.12 8.49
N VAL A 4 12.76 -22.62 7.64
CA VAL A 4 13.03 -21.50 6.72
C VAL A 4 13.12 -20.17 7.49
N TYR A 5 12.28 -19.97 8.51
CA TYR A 5 12.31 -18.74 9.30
C TYR A 5 13.54 -18.69 10.19
N ASP A 6 13.92 -19.82 10.80
CA ASP A 6 15.12 -19.92 11.63
C ASP A 6 16.40 -19.68 10.81
N ALA A 7 16.46 -20.19 9.56
CA ALA A 7 17.56 -19.93 8.64
C ALA A 7 17.62 -18.45 8.20
N PHE A 8 16.47 -17.81 8.02
CA PHE A 8 16.41 -16.38 7.71
C PHE A 8 16.86 -15.52 8.89
N GLU A 9 16.42 -15.83 10.10
CA GLU A 9 16.84 -15.12 11.32
C GLU A 9 18.35 -15.25 11.58
N GLN A 10 18.94 -16.43 11.35
CA GLN A 10 20.39 -16.62 11.46
C GLN A 10 21.19 -15.86 10.40
N GLY A 11 20.65 -15.68 9.19
CA GLY A 11 21.33 -14.96 8.11
C GLY A 11 21.13 -13.45 8.16
N ALA A 12 19.94 -12.98 8.56
CA ALA A 12 19.54 -11.58 8.51
C ALA A 12 19.70 -10.86 9.85
N GLY A 13 19.69 -11.59 10.97
CA GLY A 13 19.86 -11.03 12.32
C GLY A 13 18.62 -10.30 12.87
N PHE A 14 17.45 -10.41 12.21
CA PHE A 14 16.17 -9.84 12.63
C PHE A 14 15.02 -10.80 12.32
N SER A 15 13.89 -10.65 13.02
CA SER A 15 12.76 -11.57 12.87
C SER A 15 12.01 -11.35 11.54
N VAL A 16 11.58 -12.45 10.92
CA VAL A 16 10.79 -12.45 9.68
C VAL A 16 9.48 -11.67 9.85
N VAL A 17 8.88 -11.75 11.05
CA VAL A 17 7.64 -11.05 11.41
C VAL A 17 7.86 -9.53 11.41
N GLU A 18 8.91 -9.07 12.07
CA GLU A 18 9.24 -7.65 12.19
C GLU A 18 9.53 -7.04 10.81
N PHE A 19 10.24 -7.78 9.96
CA PHE A 19 10.52 -7.36 8.60
C PHE A 19 9.25 -7.28 7.73
N ALA A 20 8.39 -8.30 7.78
CA ALA A 20 7.14 -8.30 7.04
C ALA A 20 6.23 -7.12 7.47
N GLN A 21 6.15 -6.84 8.78
CA GLN A 21 5.42 -5.70 9.31
C GLN A 21 6.00 -4.36 8.83
N MET A 22 7.32 -4.19 8.90
CA MET A 22 7.99 -2.97 8.44
C MET A 22 7.71 -2.71 6.95
N VAL A 23 7.84 -3.73 6.10
CA VAL A 23 7.56 -3.62 4.66
C VAL A 23 6.10 -3.25 4.40
N ALA A 24 5.15 -3.87 5.11
CA ALA A 24 3.73 -3.56 4.96
C ALA A 24 3.41 -2.10 5.37
N ILE A 25 3.98 -1.61 6.46
CA ILE A 25 3.78 -0.23 6.94
C ILE A 25 4.36 0.78 5.94
N ILE A 26 5.60 0.56 5.48
CA ILE A 26 6.24 1.45 4.50
C ILE A 26 5.45 1.44 3.19
N GLY A 27 5.02 0.25 2.73
CA GLY A 27 4.17 0.10 1.55
C GLY A 27 2.86 0.87 1.67
N MET A 28 2.17 0.75 2.81
CA MET A 28 0.94 1.48 3.10
C MET A 28 1.15 3.00 3.02
N ILE A 29 2.23 3.52 3.61
CA ILE A 29 2.55 4.95 3.57
C ILE A 29 2.77 5.43 2.13
N LEU A 30 3.57 4.69 1.34
CA LEU A 30 3.87 5.05 -0.04
C LEU A 30 2.61 5.07 -0.92
N ILE A 31 1.74 4.07 -0.79
CA ILE A 31 0.51 3.98 -1.57
C ILE A 31 -0.49 5.05 -1.14
N THR A 32 -0.54 5.37 0.17
CA THR A 32 -1.37 6.46 0.67
C THR A 32 -0.89 7.81 0.15
N ALA A 33 0.42 8.06 0.16
CA ALA A 33 1.01 9.25 -0.44
C ALA A 33 0.70 9.35 -1.95
N TRP A 34 0.74 8.22 -2.66
CA TRP A 34 0.36 8.16 -4.07
C TRP A 34 -1.13 8.50 -4.31
N VAL A 35 -2.05 7.97 -3.50
CA VAL A 35 -3.49 8.32 -3.61
C VAL A 35 -3.71 9.81 -3.36
N LEU A 36 -3.06 10.38 -2.34
CA LEU A 36 -3.13 11.81 -2.06
C LEU A 36 -2.58 12.64 -3.23
N TRP A 37 -1.48 12.18 -3.84
CA TRP A 37 -0.92 12.80 -5.04
C TRP A 37 -1.87 12.73 -6.24
N VAL A 38 -2.51 11.59 -6.49
CA VAL A 38 -3.51 11.42 -7.54
C VAL A 38 -4.69 12.37 -7.30
N GLY A 39 -5.23 12.40 -6.07
CA GLY A 39 -6.32 13.30 -5.70
C GLY A 39 -5.95 14.77 -5.91
N TRP A 40 -4.75 15.17 -5.51
CA TRP A 40 -4.21 16.51 -5.73
C TRP A 40 -4.07 16.86 -7.22
N SER A 41 -3.55 15.93 -8.03
CA SER A 41 -3.38 16.10 -9.47
C SER A 41 -4.72 16.31 -10.18
N VAL A 42 -5.72 15.48 -9.84
CA VAL A 42 -7.06 15.56 -10.42
C VAL A 42 -7.80 16.81 -9.95
N PHE A 43 -7.63 17.22 -8.68
CA PHE A 43 -8.18 18.46 -8.14
C PHE A 43 -7.61 19.71 -8.82
N ARG A 44 -6.29 19.73 -9.09
CA ARG A 44 -5.69 20.82 -9.91
C ARG A 44 -6.23 20.82 -11.34
N GLY A 45 -6.49 19.65 -11.93
CA GLY A 45 -7.15 19.53 -13.23
C GLY A 45 -8.56 20.15 -13.24
N LEU A 46 -9.33 19.92 -12.19
CA LEU A 46 -10.65 20.53 -11.99
C LEU A 46 -10.58 22.06 -11.85
N LYS A 47 -9.63 22.57 -11.04
CA LYS A 47 -9.42 24.03 -10.86
C LYS A 47 -9.05 24.75 -12.16
N ASN A 48 -8.36 24.08 -13.07
CA ASN A 48 -7.95 24.63 -14.36
C ASN A 48 -9.01 24.44 -15.47
N LEU A 49 -10.24 24.03 -15.12
CA LEU A 49 -11.33 23.74 -16.06
C LEU A 49 -10.97 22.69 -17.13
N LYS A 50 -9.95 21.86 -16.87
CA LYS A 50 -9.52 20.78 -17.78
C LYS A 50 -10.24 19.47 -17.52
N THR A 51 -11.10 19.39 -16.50
CA THR A 51 -11.71 18.15 -16.02
C THR A 51 -13.07 18.42 -15.38
N ASP A 52 -13.98 17.45 -15.49
CA ASP A 52 -15.32 17.47 -14.90
C ASP A 52 -15.40 16.77 -13.55
N LYS A 53 -16.38 17.14 -12.73
CA LYS A 53 -16.66 16.50 -11.42
C LYS A 53 -16.90 14.99 -11.53
N VAL A 54 -17.52 14.54 -12.63
CA VAL A 54 -17.76 13.11 -12.89
C VAL A 54 -16.43 12.36 -13.06
N LYS A 55 -15.51 12.91 -13.87
CA LYS A 55 -14.18 12.33 -14.08
C LYS A 55 -13.36 12.32 -12.79
N LEU A 56 -13.52 13.34 -11.93
CA LEU A 56 -12.89 13.38 -10.61
C LEU A 56 -13.36 12.23 -9.72
N ASN A 57 -14.67 12.03 -9.61
CA ASN A 57 -15.22 10.94 -8.80
C ASN A 57 -14.79 9.56 -9.33
N THR A 58 -14.81 9.36 -10.65
CA THR A 58 -14.34 8.10 -11.24
C THR A 58 -12.85 7.86 -11.00
N ALA A 59 -12.01 8.89 -11.12
CA ALA A 59 -10.58 8.77 -10.85
C ALA A 59 -10.30 8.47 -9.37
N MET A 60 -10.99 9.14 -8.45
CA MET A 60 -10.88 8.90 -7.01
C MET A 60 -11.35 7.50 -6.63
N LEU A 61 -12.48 7.04 -7.15
CA LEU A 61 -12.97 5.68 -6.92
C LEU A 61 -11.96 4.63 -7.40
N ARG A 62 -11.40 4.80 -8.61
CA ARG A 62 -10.36 3.90 -9.11
C ARG A 62 -9.11 3.91 -8.23
N ALA A 63 -8.66 5.09 -7.80
CA ALA A 63 -7.51 5.21 -6.91
C ALA A 63 -7.77 4.54 -5.55
N MET A 64 -8.97 4.69 -4.99
CA MET A 64 -9.37 4.02 -3.75
C MET A 64 -9.44 2.50 -3.89
N ILE A 65 -9.95 1.99 -5.01
CA ILE A 65 -9.97 0.54 -5.29
C ILE A 65 -8.54 0.00 -5.37
N ILE A 66 -7.65 0.69 -6.08
CA ILE A 66 -6.23 0.32 -6.17
C ILE A 66 -5.59 0.32 -4.77
N TRP A 67 -5.85 1.35 -3.98
CA TRP A 67 -5.37 1.44 -2.60
C TRP A 67 -5.85 0.26 -1.74
N LEU A 68 -7.12 -0.10 -1.82
CA LEU A 68 -7.69 -1.24 -1.07
C LEU A 68 -7.04 -2.56 -1.49
N ILE A 69 -6.90 -2.81 -2.79
CA ILE A 69 -6.31 -4.05 -3.30
C ILE A 69 -4.85 -4.18 -2.87
N ILE A 70 -4.05 -3.12 -3.01
CA ILE A 70 -2.63 -3.22 -2.66
C ILE A 70 -2.44 -3.33 -1.15
N ASN A 71 -3.22 -2.60 -0.34
CA ASN A 71 -3.19 -2.79 1.12
C ASN A 71 -3.60 -4.21 1.50
N PHE A 72 -4.64 -4.77 0.89
CA PHE A 72 -5.01 -6.17 1.10
C PHE A 72 -3.82 -7.10 0.84
N ILE A 73 -3.16 -6.97 -0.32
CA ILE A 73 -1.99 -7.79 -0.69
C ILE A 73 -0.84 -7.63 0.32
N LEU A 74 -0.50 -6.39 0.69
CA LEU A 74 0.59 -6.09 1.64
C LEU A 74 0.34 -6.73 3.01
N PHE A 75 -0.89 -6.67 3.51
CA PHE A 75 -1.21 -7.19 4.83
C PHE A 75 -1.55 -8.68 4.83
N THR A 76 -1.96 -9.29 3.70
CA THR A 76 -2.11 -10.77 3.63
C THR A 76 -0.82 -11.49 4.01
N GLY A 77 0.32 -11.05 3.47
CA GLY A 77 1.61 -11.66 3.80
C GLY A 77 1.97 -11.53 5.29
N VAL A 78 1.58 -10.44 5.94
CA VAL A 78 1.81 -10.22 7.38
C VAL A 78 0.95 -11.16 8.23
N PHE A 79 -0.33 -11.33 7.88
CA PHE A 79 -1.22 -12.22 8.63
C PHE A 79 -0.82 -13.69 8.49
N THR A 80 -0.33 -14.11 7.32
CA THR A 80 0.14 -15.49 7.11
C THR A 80 1.46 -15.81 7.82
N VAL A 81 2.32 -14.83 8.06
CA VAL A 81 3.57 -15.03 8.82
C VAL A 81 3.31 -15.13 10.33
N ASN A 82 2.21 -14.54 10.83
CA ASN A 82 1.83 -14.55 12.25
C ASN A 82 0.94 -15.73 12.68
N THR A 83 0.45 -16.55 11.74
CA THR A 83 -0.37 -17.75 11.98
C THR A 83 0.44 -19.01 11.77
#